data_AF-A0A7W1N2B8-F1
#
_entry.id   AF-A0A7W1N2B8-F1
#
_cell.length_a   1.000
_cell.length_b   1.000
_cell.length_c   1.000
_cell.angle_alpha   90.00
_cell.angle_beta   90.00
_cell.angle_gamma   90.00
#
_symmetry.space_group_name_H-M   'P 1'
#
loop_
_entity.id
_entity.type
_entity.pdbx_description
1 polymer ?
#
loop_
_entity_poly.entity_id
_entity_poly.type
_entity_poly.pdbx_seq_one_letter_code
_entity_poly.pdbx_strand_id
1 'polypeptide(L)'
;MQISSNPLRDWTARRSLRALRRDADAELIAARIPTPRLAWRTAELVADSNRLRLGTEVADVVHASSGRLLPGASPLNRVAVRADRACLLELASRLCALDRPVQPRGILLVERLLQDPRSPLYAPGGLARDVQLALTALERVNHVANS
;
A
#
# COMPACT_ATOMS: atom_id res chain seq x y z
N MET A 1 -1.12 27.73 31.45
CA MET A 1 -0.64 26.33 31.60
C MET A 1 -0.07 25.90 30.25
N GLN A 2 1.24 26.08 30.03
CA GLN A 2 1.91 25.78 28.75
C GLN A 2 2.50 24.37 28.81
N ILE A 3 1.97 23.45 28.00
CA ILE A 3 2.61 22.16 27.73
C ILE A 3 3.72 22.44 26.73
N SER A 4 4.94 22.63 27.23
CA SER A 4 6.13 22.67 26.38
C SER A 4 6.39 21.25 25.87
N SER A 5 5.84 20.91 24.69
CA SER A 5 6.14 19.66 23.98
C SER A 5 7.60 19.69 23.58
N ASN A 6 8.42 18.83 24.19
CA ASN A 6 9.84 18.75 23.89
C ASN A 6 10.04 18.14 22.48
N PRO A 7 10.49 18.94 21.47
CA PRO A 7 10.55 18.49 20.09
C PRO A 7 11.51 17.31 19.87
N LEU A 8 12.51 17.13 20.74
CA LEU A 8 13.42 15.99 20.71
C LEU A 8 12.73 14.70 21.16
N ARG A 9 11.83 14.77 22.16
CA ARG A 9 11.02 13.61 22.59
C ARG A 9 10.00 13.22 21.52
N ASP A 10 9.45 14.19 20.81
CA ASP A 10 8.52 13.94 19.71
C ASP A 10 9.22 13.30 18.51
N TRP A 11 10.45 13.71 18.20
CA TRP A 11 11.24 13.12 17.12
C TRP A 11 11.65 11.67 17.42
N THR A 12 12.14 11.39 18.63
CA THR A 12 12.51 10.02 19.03
C THR A 12 11.28 9.12 19.05
N ALA A 13 10.15 9.59 19.60
CA ALA A 13 8.89 8.84 19.58
C ALA A 13 8.43 8.52 18.14
N ARG A 14 8.47 9.50 17.22
CA ARG A 14 8.13 9.28 15.81
C ARG A 14 9.08 8.30 15.14
N ARG A 15 10.38 8.38 15.41
CA ARG A 15 11.38 7.47 14.85
C ARG A 15 11.17 6.04 15.35
N SER A 16 10.94 5.86 16.65
CA SER A 16 10.66 4.57 17.27
C SER A 16 9.36 3.96 16.71
N LEU A 17 8.29 4.74 16.60
CA LEU A 17 7.04 4.28 16.00
C LEU A 17 7.23 3.86 14.54
N ARG A 18 8.02 4.61 13.75
CA ARG A 18 8.35 4.21 12.37
C ARG A 18 9.15 2.91 12.31
N ALA A 19 10.07 2.68 13.24
CA ALA A 19 10.80 1.41 13.34
C ALA A 19 9.86 0.26 13.66
N LEU A 20 9.02 0.41 14.70
CA LEU A 20 8.00 -0.57 15.08
C LEU A 20 7.05 -0.92 13.94
N ARG A 21 6.59 0.09 13.18
CA ARG A 21 5.76 -0.15 11.98
C ARG A 21 6.51 -0.95 10.92
N ARG A 22 7.77 -0.60 10.61
CA ARG A 22 8.56 -1.36 9.63
C ARG A 22 8.77 -2.82 10.03
N ASP A 23 9.07 -3.07 11.30
CA ASP A 23 9.27 -4.43 11.81
C ASP A 23 7.96 -5.23 11.74
N ALA A 24 6.85 -4.62 12.13
CA ALA A 24 5.51 -5.21 11.99
C ALA A 24 5.13 -5.47 10.52
N ASP A 25 5.44 -4.54 9.62
CA ASP A 25 5.16 -4.67 8.18
C ASP A 25 5.98 -5.81 7.56
N ALA A 26 7.25 -5.95 7.93
CA ALA A 26 8.10 -7.06 7.49
C ALA A 26 7.53 -8.41 7.95
N GLU A 27 7.06 -8.49 9.19
CA GLU A 27 6.44 -9.70 9.73
C GLU A 27 5.10 -10.02 9.04
N LEU A 28 4.25 -9.02 8.80
CA LEU A 28 2.98 -9.19 8.09
C LEU A 28 3.15 -9.64 6.64
N ILE A 29 4.25 -9.25 5.98
CA ILE A 29 4.58 -9.72 4.63
C ILE A 29 4.99 -11.19 4.65
N ALA A 30 5.78 -11.60 5.63
CA ALA A 30 6.31 -12.95 5.76
C ALA A 30 5.28 -13.96 6.31
N ALA A 31 4.41 -13.51 7.22
CA ALA A 31 3.42 -14.35 7.88
C ALA A 31 2.21 -14.63 6.98
N ARG A 32 1.71 -15.87 7.01
CA ARG A 32 0.45 -16.24 6.36
C ARG A 32 -0.77 -15.80 7.16
N ILE A 33 -0.64 -15.72 8.49
CA ILE A 33 -1.69 -15.33 9.43
C ILE A 33 -1.09 -14.30 10.40
N PRO A 34 -1.67 -13.09 10.53
CA PRO A 34 -1.22 -12.09 11.50
C PRO A 34 -1.32 -12.61 12.94
N THR A 35 -0.28 -12.39 13.73
CA THR A 35 -0.29 -12.71 15.16
C THR A 35 -1.05 -11.63 15.95
N PRO A 36 -1.64 -11.92 17.13
CA PRO A 36 -2.41 -10.93 17.91
C PRO A 36 -1.63 -9.65 18.24
N ARG A 37 -0.30 -9.73 18.42
CA ARG A 37 0.53 -8.54 18.68
C ARG A 37 0.60 -7.56 17.50
N LEU A 38 0.20 -7.98 16.30
CA LEU A 38 0.14 -7.15 15.09
C LEU A 38 -1.27 -6.59 14.85
N ALA A 39 -2.22 -6.80 15.76
CA ALA A 39 -3.61 -6.33 15.61
C ALA A 39 -3.69 -4.81 15.43
N TRP A 40 -2.90 -4.04 16.18
CA TRP A 40 -2.85 -2.58 16.06
C TRP A 40 -2.44 -2.14 14.65
N ARG A 41 -1.39 -2.76 14.09
CA ARG A 41 -0.87 -2.41 12.76
C ARG A 41 -1.79 -2.90 11.65
N THR A 42 -2.38 -4.08 11.85
CA THR A 42 -3.42 -4.63 10.98
C THR A 42 -4.58 -3.65 10.85
N ALA A 43 -5.10 -3.14 11.99
CA ALA A 43 -6.17 -2.15 12.00
C ALA A 43 -5.77 -0.85 11.29
N GLU A 44 -4.55 -0.34 11.49
CA GLU A 44 -4.06 0.85 10.77
C GLU A 44 -4.03 0.63 9.25
N LEU A 45 -3.55 -0.53 8.80
CA LEU A 45 -3.37 -0.82 7.38
C LEU A 45 -4.72 -0.96 6.65
N VAL A 46 -5.68 -1.65 7.27
CA VAL A 46 -6.99 -1.91 6.64
C VAL A 46 -8.02 -0.82 6.91
N ALA A 47 -7.67 0.23 7.65
CA ALA A 47 -8.53 1.37 7.89
C ALA A 47 -9.00 2.00 6.57
N ASP A 48 -10.29 2.36 6.51
CA ASP A 48 -10.91 2.92 5.30
C ASP A 48 -10.16 4.15 4.76
N SER A 49 -9.67 5.01 5.65
CA SER A 49 -8.87 6.18 5.28
C SER A 49 -7.57 5.80 4.56
N ASN A 50 -6.88 4.75 5.02
CA ASN A 50 -5.66 4.27 4.36
C ASN A 50 -5.99 3.64 3.01
N ARG A 51 -7.06 2.86 2.94
CA ARG A 51 -7.52 2.21 1.71
C ARG A 51 -7.90 3.21 0.63
N LEU A 52 -8.70 4.22 0.98
CA LEU A 52 -9.11 5.28 0.06
C LEU A 52 -7.92 6.11 -0.42
N ARG A 53 -6.98 6.44 0.50
CA ARG A 53 -5.73 7.12 0.13
C ARG A 53 -4.96 6.33 -0.93
N LEU A 54 -4.73 5.03 -0.69
CA LEU A 54 -4.02 4.17 -1.63
C LEU A 54 -4.77 4.00 -2.95
N GLY A 55 -6.09 3.82 -2.93
CA GLY A 55 -6.90 3.72 -4.14
C GLY A 55 -6.81 4.98 -5.00
N THR A 56 -6.82 6.17 -4.36
CA THR A 56 -6.63 7.46 -5.03
C THR A 56 -5.23 7.56 -5.62
N GLU A 57 -4.18 7.24 -4.86
CA GLU A 57 -2.79 7.27 -5.34
C GLU A 57 -2.56 6.35 -6.57
N VAL A 58 -3.18 5.16 -6.58
CA VAL A 58 -3.13 4.25 -7.74
C VAL A 58 -3.84 4.86 -8.96
N ALA A 59 -5.01 5.47 -8.77
CA ALA A 59 -5.74 6.14 -9.85
C ALA A 59 -4.95 7.34 -10.40
N ASP A 60 -4.32 8.12 -9.53
CA ASP A 60 -3.49 9.27 -9.90
C ASP A 60 -2.28 8.85 -10.75
N VAL A 61 -1.65 7.71 -10.42
CA VAL A 61 -0.57 7.13 -11.25
C VAL A 61 -1.07 6.82 -12.67
N VAL A 62 -2.26 6.23 -12.80
CA VAL A 62 -2.87 5.93 -14.11
C VAL A 62 -3.15 7.23 -14.87
N HIS A 63 -3.72 8.24 -14.21
CA HIS A 63 -3.98 9.54 -14.82
C HIS A 63 -2.70 10.25 -15.26
N ALA A 64 -1.66 10.25 -14.42
CA ALA A 64 -0.36 10.85 -14.72
C ALA A 64 0.34 10.18 -15.90
N SER A 65 0.11 8.87 -16.11
CA SER A 65 0.64 8.16 -17.28
C SER A 65 0.01 8.61 -18.60
N SER A 66 -1.23 9.14 -18.57
CA SER A 66 -2.00 9.51 -19.76
C SER A 66 -1.65 10.90 -20.31
N GLY A 67 -0.92 11.71 -19.54
CA GLY A 67 -0.73 13.13 -19.81
C GLY A 67 0.10 13.46 -21.07
N ARG A 68 -0.45 14.37 -21.90
CA ARG A 68 0.24 15.28 -22.84
C ARG A 68 1.07 16.36 -22.13
N LEU A 69 1.19 16.29 -20.80
CA LEU A 69 1.91 17.26 -19.98
C LEU A 69 3.39 16.88 -19.88
N LEU A 70 4.23 17.92 -19.87
CA LEU A 70 5.69 17.86 -19.73
C LEU A 70 6.10 16.84 -18.65
N PRO A 71 7.26 16.15 -18.80
CA PRO A 71 7.72 15.18 -17.83
C PRO A 71 7.76 15.80 -16.42
N GLY A 72 6.81 15.41 -15.56
CA GLY A 72 6.89 15.70 -14.14
C GLY A 72 8.12 15.01 -13.54
N ALA A 73 8.62 15.52 -12.43
CA ALA A 73 9.86 15.08 -11.79
C ALA A 73 9.85 13.63 -11.24
N SER A 74 8.75 12.89 -11.39
CA SER A 74 8.66 11.49 -10.98
C SER A 74 8.95 10.56 -12.17
N PRO A 75 9.92 9.63 -12.06
CA PRO A 75 10.35 8.75 -13.14
C PRO A 75 9.33 7.62 -13.38
N LEU A 76 8.09 7.97 -13.68
CA LEU A 76 7.04 6.99 -13.92
C LEU A 76 7.32 6.20 -15.19
N ASN A 77 7.30 4.87 -15.11
CA ASN A 77 7.31 3.96 -16.24
C ASN A 77 5.95 4.01 -16.97
N ARG A 78 5.74 5.10 -17.72
CA ARG A 78 4.46 5.39 -18.40
C ARG A 78 4.05 4.29 -19.38
N VAL A 79 5.02 3.61 -19.99
CA VAL A 79 4.74 2.51 -20.93
C VAL A 79 4.11 1.34 -20.19
N ALA A 80 4.72 0.88 -19.09
CA ALA A 80 4.16 -0.20 -18.27
C ALA A 80 2.80 0.19 -17.70
N VAL A 81 2.67 1.40 -17.13
CA VAL A 81 1.41 1.86 -16.52
C VAL A 81 0.27 1.94 -17.54
N ARG A 82 0.54 2.38 -18.77
CA ARG A 82 -0.49 2.40 -19.84
C ARG A 82 -0.87 0.99 -20.27
N ALA A 83 0.11 0.10 -20.41
CA ALA A 83 -0.13 -1.29 -20.78
C ALA A 83 -1.02 -2.01 -19.74
N ASP A 84 -0.77 -1.77 -18.45
CA ASP A 84 -1.47 -2.40 -17.33
C ASP A 84 -2.57 -1.52 -16.71
N ARG A 85 -3.05 -0.51 -17.44
CA ARG A 85 -4.03 0.47 -16.95
C ARG A 85 -5.27 -0.16 -16.34
N ALA A 86 -5.82 -1.19 -16.98
CA ALA A 86 -7.02 -1.87 -16.52
C ALA A 86 -6.81 -2.52 -15.15
N CYS A 87 -5.71 -3.26 -14.99
CA CYS A 87 -5.36 -3.93 -13.74
C CYS A 87 -5.10 -2.93 -12.59
N LEU A 88 -4.47 -1.80 -12.88
CA LEU A 88 -4.28 -0.74 -11.88
C LEU A 88 -5.60 -0.10 -11.43
N LEU A 89 -6.52 0.15 -12.36
CA LEU A 89 -7.85 0.67 -12.02
C LEU A 89 -8.70 -0.35 -11.26
N GLU A 90 -8.55 -1.64 -11.56
CA GLU A 90 -9.14 -2.72 -10.77
C GLU A 90 -8.60 -2.72 -9.33
N LEU A 91 -7.28 -2.59 -9.17
CA LEU A 91 -6.65 -2.48 -7.86
C LEU A 91 -7.17 -1.26 -7.08
N ALA A 92 -7.27 -0.10 -7.73
CA ALA A 92 -7.84 1.11 -7.14
C ALA A 92 -9.30 0.90 -6.70
N SER A 93 -10.14 0.36 -7.59
CA SER A 93 -11.54 0.02 -7.30
C SER A 93 -11.67 -0.91 -6.11
N ARG A 94 -10.82 -1.95 -6.06
CA ARG A 94 -10.82 -2.94 -4.97
C ARG A 94 -10.47 -2.32 -3.61
N LEU A 95 -9.53 -1.38 -3.58
CA LEU A 95 -9.17 -0.65 -2.36
C LEU A 95 -10.35 0.21 -1.87
N CYS A 96 -11.02 0.89 -2.79
CA CYS A 96 -12.16 1.77 -2.51
C CYS A 96 -13.49 1.04 -2.19
N ALA A 97 -13.61 -0.25 -2.50
CA ALA A 97 -14.77 -1.08 -2.14
C ALA A 97 -14.80 -1.40 -0.63
N LEU A 98 -15.21 -0.42 0.19
CA LEU A 98 -15.09 -0.48 1.65
C LEU A 98 -15.88 -1.62 2.30
N ASP A 99 -16.99 -2.01 1.68
CA ASP A 99 -17.84 -3.15 2.02
C ASP A 99 -17.14 -4.52 1.87
N ARG A 100 -16.05 -4.58 1.11
CA ARG A 100 -15.26 -5.81 0.89
C ARG A 100 -14.00 -5.82 1.76
N PRO A 101 -13.87 -6.75 2.73
CA PRO A 101 -12.71 -6.80 3.62
C PRO A 101 -11.41 -7.08 2.85
N VAL A 102 -10.30 -6.48 3.28
CA VAL A 102 -8.98 -6.63 2.67
C VAL A 102 -7.96 -7.18 3.66
N GLN A 103 -6.95 -7.88 3.17
CA GLN A 103 -5.84 -8.34 4.01
C GLN A 103 -4.73 -7.29 4.13
N PRO A 104 -4.10 -7.13 5.32
CA PRO A 104 -2.98 -6.21 5.54
C PRO A 104 -1.80 -6.45 4.59
N ARG A 105 -1.52 -7.72 4.28
CA ARG A 105 -0.44 -8.10 3.35
C ARG A 105 -0.68 -7.52 1.95
N GLY A 106 -1.92 -7.52 1.48
CA GLY A 106 -2.28 -6.90 0.20
C GLY A 106 -2.02 -5.40 0.23
N ILE A 107 -2.44 -4.72 1.30
CA ILE A 107 -2.19 -3.28 1.50
C ILE A 107 -0.70 -2.95 1.46
N LEU A 108 0.14 -3.73 2.16
CA LEU A 108 1.59 -3.52 2.18
C LEU A 108 2.25 -3.70 0.81
N LEU A 109 1.75 -4.64 -0.01
CA LEU A 109 2.23 -4.81 -1.38
C LEU A 109 1.86 -3.62 -2.26
N VAL A 110 0.68 -3.02 -2.07
CA VAL A 110 0.28 -1.78 -2.74
C VAL A 110 1.15 -0.61 -2.28
N GLU A 111 1.38 -0.45 -0.98
CA GLU A 111 2.27 0.60 -0.44
C GLU A 111 3.69 0.47 -1.03
N ARG A 112 4.22 -0.75 -1.08
CA ARG A 112 5.53 -1.01 -1.69
C ARG A 112 5.54 -0.68 -3.18
N LEU A 113 4.50 -1.04 -3.91
CA LEU A 113 4.36 -0.73 -5.34
C LEU A 113 4.41 0.80 -5.56
N LEU A 114 3.70 1.58 -4.74
CA LEU A 114 3.60 3.04 -4.86
C LEU A 114 4.84 3.80 -4.36
N GLN A 115 5.51 3.30 -3.32
CA GLN A 115 6.52 4.06 -2.58
C GLN A 115 7.96 3.62 -2.85
N ASP A 116 8.20 2.38 -3.27
CA ASP A 116 9.54 1.89 -3.59
C ASP A 116 9.98 2.42 -4.96
N PRO A 117 11.04 3.25 -5.07
CA PRO A 117 11.52 3.75 -6.36
C PRO A 117 12.03 2.65 -7.29
N ARG A 118 12.24 1.43 -6.78
CA ARG A 118 12.62 0.25 -7.56
C ARG A 118 11.42 -0.59 -8.01
N SER A 119 10.20 -0.19 -7.65
CA SER A 119 8.99 -0.88 -8.07
C SER A 119 8.81 -0.76 -9.60
N PRO A 120 8.04 -1.67 -10.22
CA PRO A 120 7.80 -1.61 -11.65
C PRO A 120 6.97 -0.38 -12.09
N LEU A 121 6.46 0.45 -11.16
CA LEU A 121 5.90 1.76 -11.49
C LEU A 121 6.99 2.76 -11.91
N TYR A 122 8.22 2.62 -11.42
CA TYR A 122 9.29 3.60 -11.62
C TYR A 122 10.55 3.03 -12.27
N ALA A 123 10.70 1.71 -12.27
CA ALA A 123 11.83 1.00 -12.85
C ALA A 123 11.37 -0.07 -13.86
N PRO A 124 12.26 -0.58 -14.73
CA PRO A 124 11.97 -1.76 -15.55
C PRO A 124 11.61 -2.96 -14.66
N GLY A 125 10.51 -3.65 -14.98
CA GLY A 125 10.02 -4.78 -14.20
C GLY A 125 8.65 -5.26 -14.68
N GLY A 126 8.10 -6.28 -14.00
CA GLY A 126 6.81 -6.90 -14.35
C GLY A 126 5.64 -6.28 -13.59
N LEU A 127 5.14 -5.12 -14.04
CA LEU A 127 4.05 -4.41 -13.37
C LEU A 127 2.77 -5.26 -13.24
N ALA A 128 2.32 -5.88 -14.33
CA ALA A 128 1.20 -6.82 -14.33
C ALA A 128 1.28 -7.88 -13.21
N ARG A 129 2.47 -8.48 -13.04
CA ARG A 129 2.71 -9.53 -12.03
C ARG A 129 2.55 -8.98 -10.61
N ASP A 130 3.12 -7.81 -10.33
CA ASP A 130 3.11 -7.22 -9.00
C ASP A 130 1.71 -6.70 -8.63
N VAL A 131 0.98 -6.13 -9.59
CA VAL A 131 -0.43 -5.76 -9.42
C VAL A 131 -1.29 -7.00 -9.14
N GLN A 132 -1.11 -8.08 -9.90
CA GLN A 132 -1.85 -9.33 -9.69
C GLN A 132 -1.52 -9.95 -8.32
N LEU A 133 -0.25 -9.89 -7.89
CA LEU A 133 0.18 -10.35 -6.58
C LEU A 133 -0.50 -9.55 -5.47
N ALA A 134 -0.60 -8.23 -5.61
CA ALA A 134 -1.29 -7.36 -4.66
C ALA A 134 -2.80 -7.66 -4.62
N LEU A 135 -3.47 -7.76 -5.77
CA LEU A 135 -4.89 -8.13 -5.87
C LEU A 135 -5.17 -9.46 -5.18
N THR A 136 -4.41 -10.50 -5.52
CA THR A 136 -4.55 -11.83 -4.91
C THR A 136 -4.32 -11.79 -3.40
N ALA A 137 -3.35 -11.00 -2.94
CA ALA A 137 -3.07 -10.84 -1.53
C ALA A 137 -4.16 -10.08 -0.78
N LEU A 138 -4.87 -9.13 -1.41
CA LEU A 138 -6.02 -8.44 -0.82
C LEU A 138 -7.19 -9.39 -0.57
N GLU A 139 -7.37 -10.40 -1.42
CA GLU A 139 -8.56 -11.27 -1.43
C GLU A 139 -8.47 -12.52 -0.56
N ARG A 140 -7.27 -12.99 -0.19
CA ARG A 140 -7.11 -14.21 0.61
C ARG A 140 -7.63 -14.05 2.04
N VAL A 141 -8.95 -14.16 2.21
CA VAL A 141 -9.60 -14.48 3.47
C VAL A 141 -9.40 -15.98 3.66
N ASN A 142 -8.66 -16.39 4.70
CA ASN A 142 -8.59 -17.80 5.07
C ASN A 142 -10.03 -18.25 5.40
N HIS A 143 -10.64 -19.06 4.53
CA HIS A 143 -11.77 -19.91 4.91
C HIS A 143 -11.27 -20.90 5.96
N VAL A 144 -11.30 -20.49 7.23
CA VAL A 144 -11.18 -21.39 8.38
C VAL A 144 -12.33 -21.04 9.32
N ALA A 145 -13.51 -21.54 8.99
CA ALA A 145 -14.64 -21.72 9.91
C ALA A 145 -15.70 -22.58 9.22
N ASN A 146 -15.60 -23.90 9.40
CA ASN A 146 -16.68 -24.86 9.67
C ASN A 146 -16.25 -26.28 9.30
N SER A 147 -15.61 -26.96 10.24
CA SER A 147 -15.64 -28.42 10.43
C SER A 147 -15.50 -28.68 11.92
#